data_AF-A0A5C7L6P5-F1
#
_entry.id   AF-A0A5C7L6P5-F1
#
_cell.length_a   1.000
_cell.length_b   1.000
_cell.length_c   1.000
_cell.angle_alpha   90.00
_cell.angle_beta   90.00
_cell.angle_gamma   90.00
#
_symmetry.space_group_name_H-M   'P 1'
#
loop_
_entity.id
_entity.type
_entity.pdbx_description
1 polymer ?
#
loop_
_entity_poly.entity_id
_entity_poly.type
_entity_poly.pdbx_seq_one_letter_code
_entity_poly.pdbx_strand_id
1 'polypeptide(L)'
;MRSLKEFFGKRGSSDQCGPLYDKTVFFIFRKIIREEYGTRGAAELEPASFSEGVLAVKSRNPLYSNELIIRQESIREKINSALEQDAVQELRLVRYAA
;
A
#
# COMPACT_ATOMS: atom_id res chain seq x y z
N MET A 1 -16.56 30.21 -26.50
CA MET A 1 -16.70 30.08 -25.04
C MET A 1 -16.35 28.64 -24.69
N ARG A 2 -15.38 28.41 -23.79
CA ARG A 2 -15.00 27.05 -23.37
C ARG A 2 -16.04 26.50 -22.40
N SER A 3 -16.38 25.22 -22.54
CA SER A 3 -17.47 24.59 -21.77
C SER A 3 -16.97 24.15 -20.40
N LEU A 4 -17.78 24.32 -19.34
CA LEU A 4 -17.50 23.83 -17.98
C LEU A 4 -17.17 22.32 -17.92
N LYS A 5 -17.56 21.57 -18.95
CA LYS A 5 -17.26 20.15 -19.11
C LYS A 5 -15.77 19.88 -19.40
N GLU A 6 -15.04 20.86 -19.92
CA GLU A 6 -13.60 20.78 -20.20
C GLU A 6 -12.75 20.99 -18.94
N PHE A 7 -13.33 21.52 -17.85
CA PHE A 7 -12.66 21.68 -16.56
C PHE A 7 -12.78 20.45 -15.65
N PHE A 8 -13.73 19.55 -15.92
CA PHE A 8 -13.72 18.20 -15.34
C PHE A 8 -12.77 17.28 -16.12
N GLY A 9 -11.56 17.77 -16.36
CA GLY A 9 -10.44 16.96 -16.79
C GLY A 9 -10.33 15.78 -15.83
N LYS A 10 -10.62 14.60 -16.36
CA LYS A 10 -10.01 13.32 -16.00
C LYS A 10 -9.57 13.28 -14.53
N ARG A 11 -10.43 12.77 -13.63
CA ARG A 11 -9.99 12.29 -12.32
C ARG A 11 -8.95 11.18 -12.56
N GLY A 12 -7.72 11.57 -12.85
CA GLY A 12 -6.56 10.74 -12.64
C GLY A 12 -6.44 10.59 -11.13
N SER A 13 -6.55 9.36 -10.66
CA SER A 13 -6.51 8.96 -9.26
C SER A 13 -5.12 9.16 -8.63
N SER A 14 -4.47 10.30 -8.83
CA SER A 14 -3.05 10.49 -8.53
C SER A 14 -2.70 11.77 -7.75
N ASP A 15 -3.68 12.52 -7.25
CA ASP A 15 -3.43 13.77 -6.51
C ASP A 15 -3.72 13.66 -5.00
N GLN A 16 -3.40 12.50 -4.41
CA GLN A 16 -3.29 12.38 -2.95
C GLN A 16 -1.86 11.95 -2.58
N CYS A 17 -0.83 12.54 -3.20
CA CYS A 17 0.56 12.29 -2.84
C CYS A 17 1.01 13.32 -1.79
N GLY A 18 0.49 13.21 -0.57
CA GLY A 18 0.86 14.07 0.55
C GLY A 18 1.31 13.25 1.76
N PRO A 19 2.15 13.80 2.67
CA PRO A 19 2.71 13.06 3.81
C PRO A 19 1.65 12.52 4.80
N LEU A 20 0.43 13.05 4.77
CA LEU A 20 -0.71 12.51 5.53
C LEU A 20 -1.29 11.25 4.89
N TYR A 21 -1.22 11.17 3.55
CA TYR A 21 -1.70 10.02 2.79
C TYR A 21 -0.81 8.79 2.99
N ASP A 22 0.51 8.97 2.93
CA ASP A 22 1.48 7.89 3.18
C ASP A 22 1.27 7.24 4.54
N LYS A 23 1.07 8.07 5.58
CA LYS A 23 0.78 7.59 6.94
C LYS A 23 -0.51 6.80 7.02
N THR A 24 -1.51 7.19 6.24
CA THR A 24 -2.81 6.49 6.18
C THR A 24 -2.64 5.12 5.53
N VAL A 25 -1.94 5.04 4.39
CA VAL A 25 -1.61 3.79 3.71
C VAL A 25 -0.81 2.87 4.64
N PHE A 26 0.18 3.40 5.36
CA PHE A 26 1.00 2.62 6.30
C PHE A 26 0.19 2.10 7.48
N PHE A 27 -0.72 2.92 8.01
CA PHE A 27 -1.59 2.52 9.11
C PHE A 27 -2.53 1.38 8.69
N ILE A 28 -3.17 1.52 7.52
CA ILE A 28 -4.07 0.50 6.96
C ILE A 28 -3.32 -0.79 6.66
N PHE A 29 -2.14 -0.69 6.04
CA PHE A 29 -1.27 -1.84 5.81
C PHE A 29 -0.97 -2.58 7.13
N ARG A 30 -0.53 -1.88 8.17
CA ARG A 30 -0.25 -2.48 9.49
C ARG A 30 -1.48 -3.13 10.11
N LYS A 31 -2.66 -2.52 9.97
CA LYS A 31 -3.92 -3.08 10.46
C LYS A 31 -4.22 -4.41 9.77
N ILE A 32 -4.19 -4.44 8.44
CA ILE A 32 -4.48 -5.64 7.63
C ILE A 32 -3.47 -6.75 7.91
N ILE A 33 -2.18 -6.43 7.97
CA ILE A 33 -1.14 -7.42 8.29
C ILE A 33 -1.34 -7.99 9.70
N ARG A 34 -1.74 -7.17 10.67
CA ARG A 34 -2.04 -7.65 12.02
C ARG A 34 -3.27 -8.56 12.05
N GLU A 35 -4.27 -8.30 11.22
CA GLU A 35 -5.47 -9.14 11.09
C GLU A 35 -5.15 -10.49 10.42
N GLU A 36 -4.31 -10.50 9.39
CA GLU A 36 -3.97 -11.72 8.64
C GLU A 36 -2.88 -12.57 9.30
N TYR A 37 -1.83 -11.93 9.83
CA TYR A 37 -0.62 -12.61 10.31
C TYR A 37 -0.39 -12.45 11.83
N GLY A 38 -1.31 -11.77 12.52
CA GLY A 38 -1.21 -11.51 13.94
C GLY A 38 -0.12 -10.50 14.31
N THR A 39 0.11 -10.36 15.62
CA THR A 39 1.09 -9.41 16.18
C THR A 39 2.53 -9.70 15.72
N ARG A 40 2.87 -10.97 15.48
CA ARG A 40 4.22 -11.37 15.01
C ARG A 40 4.44 -10.93 13.57
N GLY A 41 3.48 -11.18 12.67
CA GLY A 41 3.62 -10.74 11.28
C GLY A 41 3.71 -9.23 11.15
N ALA A 42 2.94 -8.47 11.95
CA ALA A 42 3.00 -7.01 11.96
C ALA A 42 4.33 -6.44 12.50
N ALA A 43 5.10 -7.20 13.28
CA ALA A 43 6.43 -6.80 13.74
C ALA A 43 7.52 -7.11 12.68
N GLU A 44 7.31 -8.16 11.90
CA GLU A 44 8.26 -8.62 10.89
C GLU A 44 8.10 -7.92 9.54
N LEU A 45 6.89 -7.45 9.22
CA LEU A 45 6.52 -6.74 7.99
C LEU A 45 6.23 -5.27 8.28
N GLU A 46 7.09 -4.38 7.81
CA GLU A 46 6.99 -2.94 8.05
C GLU A 46 6.90 -2.16 6.74
N PRO A 47 5.93 -1.23 6.59
CA PRO A 47 5.91 -0.35 5.43
C PRO A 47 7.10 0.62 5.50
N ALA A 48 7.78 0.81 4.37
CA ALA A 48 9.01 1.59 4.26
C ALA A 48 8.81 2.92 3.54
N SER A 49 8.15 2.88 2.37
CA SER A 49 7.85 4.06 1.56
C SER A 49 6.59 3.80 0.75
N PHE A 50 5.83 4.85 0.47
CA PHE A 50 4.75 4.81 -0.49
C PHE A 50 4.96 5.95 -1.50
N SER A 51 5.08 5.61 -2.78
CA SER A 51 5.32 6.59 -3.83
C SER A 51 4.81 6.06 -5.14
N GLU A 52 4.13 6.90 -5.93
CA GLU A 52 3.60 6.54 -7.26
C GLU A 52 2.75 5.26 -7.27
N GLY A 53 1.99 5.02 -6.20
CA GLY A 53 1.15 3.82 -6.05
C GLY A 53 1.90 2.55 -5.66
N VAL A 54 3.21 2.62 -5.43
CA VAL A 54 4.04 1.48 -4.99
C VAL A 54 4.24 1.56 -3.48
N LEU A 55 3.73 0.56 -2.75
CA LEU A 55 4.00 0.38 -1.32
C LEU A 55 5.21 -0.53 -1.13
N ALA A 56 6.33 0.06 -0.72
CA ALA A 56 7.53 -0.66 -0.36
C ALA A 56 7.38 -1.23 1.05
N VAL A 57 7.62 -2.53 1.20
CA VAL A 57 7.52 -3.28 2.46
C VAL A 57 8.87 -3.89 2.78
N LYS A 58 9.34 -3.64 3.99
CA LYS A 58 10.50 -4.31 4.57
C LYS A 58 10.05 -5.56 5.30
N SER A 59 10.75 -6.65 5.06
CA SER A 59 10.55 -7.90 5.78
C SER A 59 11.85 -8.30 6.47
N ARG A 60 11.78 -8.64 7.76
CA ARG A 60 12.93 -9.08 8.56
C ARG A 60 13.16 -10.58 8.49
N ASN A 61 12.17 -11.34 8.03
CA ASN A 61 12.22 -12.79 8.00
C ASN A 61 11.76 -13.32 6.64
N PRO A 62 12.56 -14.19 5.98
CA PRO A 62 12.25 -14.71 4.65
C PRO A 62 10.93 -15.48 4.58
N LEU A 63 10.46 -16.07 5.69
CA LEU A 63 9.17 -16.75 5.73
C LEU A 63 8.01 -15.78 5.47
N TYR A 64 7.99 -14.63 6.16
CA TYR A 64 6.97 -13.60 5.94
C TYR A 64 7.12 -12.90 4.59
N SER A 65 8.35 -12.79 4.07
CA SER A 65 8.58 -12.32 2.70
C SER A 65 7.88 -13.20 1.67
N ASN A 66 8.06 -14.53 1.78
CA ASN A 66 7.43 -15.48 0.87
C ASN A 66 5.90 -15.46 1.00
N GLU A 67 5.39 -15.45 2.23
CA GLU A 67 3.94 -15.35 2.47
C GLU A 67 3.33 -14.08 1.89
N LEU A 68 4.02 -12.93 2.03
CA LEU A 68 3.57 -11.67 1.46
C LEU A 68 3.54 -11.73 -0.07
N ILE A 69 4.53 -12.35 -0.72
CA ILE A 69 4.55 -12.53 -2.19
C ILE A 69 3.37 -13.38 -2.64
N ILE A 70 3.15 -14.52 -1.97
CA ILE A 70 2.08 -15.46 -2.31
C ILE A 70 0.71 -14.78 -2.18
N ARG A 71 0.52 -13.93 -1.18
CA ARG A 71 -0.75 -13.25 -0.90
C ARG A 71 -0.78 -11.79 -1.34
N GLN A 72 0.18 -11.34 -2.15
CA GLN A 72 0.37 -9.91 -2.42
C GLN A 72 -0.89 -9.26 -3.01
N GLU A 73 -1.56 -9.95 -3.94
CA GLU A 73 -2.74 -9.41 -4.61
C GLU A 73 -3.89 -9.25 -3.62
N SER A 74 -4.15 -10.27 -2.81
CA SER A 74 -5.19 -10.21 -1.78
C SER A 74 -4.95 -9.11 -0.76
N ILE A 75 -3.68 -8.90 -0.34
CA ILE A 75 -3.32 -7.81 0.57
C ILE A 75 -3.54 -6.45 -0.10
N ARG A 76 -3.12 -6.28 -1.36
CA ARG A 76 -3.35 -5.04 -2.13
C ARG A 76 -4.83 -4.72 -2.23
N GLU A 77 -5.66 -5.70 -2.62
CA GLU A 77 -7.10 -5.53 -2.75
C GLU A 77 -7.76 -5.14 -1.43
N LYS A 78 -7.34 -5.74 -0.30
CA LYS A 78 -7.82 -5.37 1.03
C LYS A 78 -7.43 -3.94 1.39
N ILE A 79 -6.22 -3.49 1.05
CA ILE A 79 -5.77 -2.12 1.31
C ILE A 79 -6.61 -1.12 0.50
N ASN A 80 -6.78 -1.35 -0.80
CA ASN A 80 -7.57 -0.48 -1.67
C ASN A 80 -9.05 -0.48 -1.28
N SER A 81 -9.59 -1.63 -0.87
CA SER A 81 -10.96 -1.73 -0.34
C SER A 81 -11.13 -0.94 0.96
N ALA A 82 -10.14 -0.99 1.87
CA ALA A 82 -10.16 -0.21 3.11
C ALA A 82 -9.96 1.30 2.90
N LEU A 83 -9.31 1.68 1.80
CA LEU A 83 -9.12 3.07 1.39
C LEU A 83 -10.31 3.62 0.57
N GLU A 84 -11.21 2.75 0.12
CA GLU A 84 -12.30 3.06 -0.84
C GLU A 84 -11.78 3.68 -2.15
N GLN A 85 -10.52 3.39 -2.52
CA GLN A 85 -9.86 3.90 -3.71
C GLN A 85 -8.73 2.97 -4.16
N ASP A 86 -8.45 2.99 -5.47
CA ASP A 86 -7.36 2.20 -6.06
C ASP A 86 -6.02 2.95 -5.95
N ALA A 87 -5.50 3.01 -4.73
CA ALA A 87 -4.30 3.79 -4.39
C ALA A 87 -3.01 2.99 -4.55
N VAL A 88 -3.01 1.75 -4.06
CA VAL A 88 -1.87 0.86 -4.08
C VAL A 88 -1.97 0.01 -5.33
N GLN A 89 -1.10 0.28 -6.30
CA GLN A 89 -1.00 -0.46 -7.55
C GLN A 89 -0.07 -1.67 -7.40
N GLU A 90 1.01 -1.52 -6.62
CA GLU A 90 2.04 -2.54 -6.43
C GLU A 90 2.48 -2.62 -4.96
N LEU A 91 2.70 -3.85 -4.46
CA LEU A 91 3.41 -4.14 -3.23
C LEU A 91 4.81 -4.63 -3.57
N ARG A 92 5.84 -3.92 -3.09
CA ARG A 92 7.24 -4.25 -3.39
C ARG A 92 7.99 -4.63 -2.13
N LEU A 93 8.60 -5.81 -2.11
CA LEU A 93 9.51 -6.19 -1.04
C LEU A 93 10.88 -5.57 -1.21
N VAL A 94 11.35 -4.87 -0.18
CA VAL A 94 12.71 -4.36 -0.09
C VAL A 94 13.49 -5.31 0.82
N ARG A 95 14.41 -6.09 0.23
CA ARG A 95 15.29 -6.97 1.01
C ARG A 95 16.25 -6.12 1.85
N TYR A 96 16.41 -6.44 3.12
CA TYR A 96 17.62 -6.08 3.84
C TYR A 96 18.77 -6.93 3.29
N ALA A 97 19.85 -6.28 2.87
CA ALA A 97 21.16 -6.93 2.84
C ALA A 97 21.53 -7.16 4.32
N ALA A 98 21.74 -8.42 4.68
CA ALA A 98 22.28 -8.81 5.98
C ALA A 98 23.73 -8.30 6.12
#